data_AF-A0A016SXZ3-F1
#
_entry.id   AF-A0A016SXZ3-F1
#
_cell.length_a   1.000
_cell.length_b   1.000
_cell.length_c   1.000
_cell.angle_alpha   90.00
_cell.angle_beta   90.00
_cell.angle_gamma   90.00
#
_symmetry.space_group_name_H-M   'P 1'
#
loop_
_entity.id
_entity.type
_entity.pdbx_description
1 polymer ?
#
loop_
_entity_poly.entity_id
_entity_poly.type
_entity_poly.pdbx_seq_one_letter_code
_entity_poly.pdbx_strand_id
1 'polypeptide(L)'
;MAFADPWTTACNFNLCWNNSLLVTATARSASKVRALAMISMYKTSYDGRTYFVYWLPDPKVIGVCNGASEVYELTVSEKDRAEFVNVSETILPTIWREIMCNKAFNLSSISESNCIVTFGTKKSLTLPVNSDPLRLAFIMEEMLKCIEVMWLI
;
A
#
# COMPACT_ATOMS: atom_id res chain seq x y z
N MET A 1 -19.64 -15.59 17.00
CA MET A 1 -18.37 -14.84 16.90
C MET A 1 -18.08 -14.65 15.43
N ALA A 2 -18.24 -13.43 14.91
CA ALA A 2 -17.91 -13.14 13.51
C ALA A 2 -16.38 -13.06 13.40
N PHE A 3 -15.78 -13.90 12.56
CA PHE A 3 -14.41 -13.67 12.14
C PHE A 3 -14.38 -12.34 11.39
N ALA A 4 -13.58 -11.39 11.87
CA ALA A 4 -13.35 -10.14 11.15
C ALA A 4 -12.81 -10.49 9.76
N ASP A 5 -13.28 -9.82 8.71
CA ASP A 5 -12.81 -10.11 7.37
C ASP A 5 -11.28 -9.90 7.31
N PRO A 6 -10.54 -10.72 6.52
CA PRO A 6 -9.08 -10.65 6.50
C PRO A 6 -8.54 -9.26 6.16
N TRP A 7 -9.27 -8.47 5.38
CA TRP A 7 -8.89 -7.12 4.98
C TRP A 7 -9.08 -6.10 6.10
N THR A 8 -10.20 -6.15 6.82
CA THR A 8 -10.42 -5.34 8.02
C THR A 8 -9.47 -5.75 9.13
N THR A 9 -9.14 -7.04 9.26
CA THR A 9 -8.09 -7.49 10.18
C THR A 9 -6.73 -6.91 9.78
N ALA A 10 -6.33 -7.04 8.51
CA ALA A 10 -5.10 -6.45 7.97
C ALA A 10 -5.06 -4.91 8.05
N CYS A 11 -6.20 -4.24 8.11
CA CYS A 11 -6.28 -2.79 8.31
C CYS A 11 -6.31 -2.37 9.79
N ASN A 12 -6.94 -3.17 10.66
CA ASN A 12 -7.06 -2.90 12.10
C ASN A 12 -5.74 -3.19 12.84
N PHE A 13 -4.99 -4.20 12.41
CA PHE A 13 -3.54 -4.17 12.57
C PHE A 13 -3.06 -3.04 11.67
N ASN A 14 -2.94 -1.82 12.17
CA ASN A 14 -2.41 -0.69 11.41
C ASN A 14 -1.15 -1.11 10.61
N LEU A 15 -1.29 -1.52 9.34
CA LEU A 15 -0.17 -1.69 8.41
C LEU A 15 0.45 -0.34 8.06
N CYS A 16 -0.12 0.73 8.61
CA CYS A 16 0.60 1.94 8.85
C CYS A 16 1.19 2.01 10.27
N TRP A 17 2.45 1.55 10.36
CA TRP A 17 3.38 1.52 11.50
C TRP A 17 3.26 0.36 12.49
N ASN A 18 4.32 -0.45 12.54
CA ASN A 18 5.38 -0.27 13.55
C ASN A 18 6.57 -1.18 13.21
N ASN A 19 7.74 -0.59 12.90
CA ASN A 19 8.99 -1.03 13.51
C ASN A 19 10.13 -0.06 13.18
N SER A 20 10.64 0.57 14.24
CA SER A 20 11.98 1.14 14.35
C SER A 20 13.08 0.08 14.30
N LEU A 21 12.93 -0.96 13.47
CA LEU A 21 13.98 -1.89 13.14
C LEU A 21 14.38 -1.61 11.68
N LEU A 22 15.04 -0.48 11.39
CA LEU A 22 16.50 -0.49 11.44
C LEU A 22 17.01 -1.60 12.37
N VAL A 23 16.99 -2.84 11.88
CA VAL A 23 18.08 -3.74 12.23
C VAL A 23 19.29 -3.03 11.65
N THR A 24 19.91 -2.19 12.47
CA THR A 24 21.35 -2.06 12.49
C THR A 24 21.85 -3.50 12.64
N ALA A 25 21.91 -4.22 11.51
CA ALA A 25 22.66 -5.45 11.42
C ALA A 25 24.08 -4.97 11.55
N THR A 26 24.51 -4.86 12.81
CA THR A 26 25.90 -4.77 13.19
C THR A 26 26.61 -5.86 12.39
N ALA A 27 27.34 -5.38 11.40
CA ALA A 27 28.42 -6.05 10.68
C ALA A 27 28.47 -7.57 10.89
N ARG A 28 27.84 -8.35 9.99
CA ARG A 28 28.36 -9.71 9.68
C ARG A 28 27.90 -10.39 8.39
N SER A 29 27.00 -9.82 7.58
CA SER A 29 26.77 -10.34 6.22
C SER A 29 26.17 -9.29 5.29
N ALA A 30 27.03 -8.64 4.51
CA ALA A 30 26.69 -7.51 3.64
C ALA A 30 26.09 -7.90 2.28
N SER A 31 25.55 -9.11 2.11
CA SER A 31 25.11 -9.59 0.78
C SER A 31 23.65 -10.05 0.69
N LYS A 32 22.85 -9.92 1.75
CA LYS A 32 21.44 -10.34 1.73
C LYS A 32 20.55 -9.56 2.71
N VAL A 33 20.68 -8.23 2.74
CA VAL A 33 19.59 -7.40 3.26
C VAL A 33 18.51 -7.40 2.18
N ARG A 34 17.63 -8.40 2.18
CA ARG A 34 16.33 -8.24 1.52
C ARG A 34 15.66 -7.10 2.27
N ALA A 35 15.63 -5.92 1.66
CA ALA A 35 14.78 -4.85 2.12
C ALA A 35 13.41 -5.47 2.35
N LEU A 36 12.95 -5.49 3.61
CA LEU A 36 11.62 -5.97 3.93
C LEU A 36 10.69 -5.16 3.03
N ALA A 37 10.02 -5.85 2.11
CA ALA A 37 9.03 -5.29 1.22
C ALA A 37 7.86 -4.82 2.12
N MET A 38 7.97 -3.61 2.65
CA MET A 38 6.92 -3.02 3.48
C MET A 38 5.77 -2.61 2.56
N ILE A 39 4.75 -3.43 2.58
CA ILE A 39 3.46 -3.08 2.02
C ILE A 39 2.79 -2.12 2.99
N SER A 40 2.27 -1.02 2.47
CA SER A 40 1.46 -0.08 3.26
C SER A 40 0.03 -0.16 2.75
N MET A 41 -0.93 -0.28 3.65
CA MET A 41 -2.36 -0.32 3.31
C MET A 41 -3.19 0.43 4.35
N TYR A 42 -4.26 1.08 3.91
CA TYR A 42 -5.32 1.50 4.81
C TYR A 42 -6.70 1.41 4.17
N LYS A 43 -7.70 1.23 5.04
CA LYS A 43 -9.13 1.25 4.68
C LYS A 43 -9.63 2.69 4.48
N THR A 44 -10.35 2.90 3.39
CA THR A 44 -11.08 4.13 3.04
C THR A 44 -12.48 3.80 2.50
N SER A 45 -13.26 4.82 2.15
CA SER A 45 -14.60 4.65 1.58
C SER A 45 -14.84 5.60 0.42
N TYR A 46 -15.57 5.14 -0.58
CA TYR A 46 -16.03 5.94 -1.73
C TYR A 46 -17.46 5.50 -2.07
N ASP A 47 -18.38 6.46 -2.23
CA ASP A 47 -19.81 6.20 -2.51
C ASP A 47 -20.46 5.14 -1.61
N GLY A 48 -20.14 5.17 -0.30
CA GLY A 48 -20.64 4.22 0.70
C GLY A 48 -20.07 2.81 0.60
N ARG A 49 -19.16 2.54 -0.34
CA ARG A 49 -18.43 1.27 -0.47
C ARG A 49 -17.06 1.37 0.21
N THR A 50 -16.60 0.24 0.74
CA THR A 50 -15.27 0.12 1.36
C THR A 50 -14.22 -0.18 0.31
N TYR A 51 -13.09 0.52 0.39
CA TYR A 51 -11.92 0.30 -0.44
C TYR A 51 -10.65 0.29 0.41
N PHE A 52 -9.59 -0.26 -0.14
CA PHE A 52 -8.27 -0.36 0.46
C PHE A 52 -7.25 0.26 -0.48
N VAL A 53 -6.61 1.34 -0.04
CA VAL A 53 -5.48 1.94 -0.77
C VAL A 53 -4.23 1.22 -0.30
N TYR A 54 -3.41 0.74 -1.22
CA TYR A 54 -2.18 0.03 -0.90
C TYR A 54 -1.00 0.41 -1.78
N TRP A 55 0.19 0.10 -1.27
CA TRP A 55 1.45 0.26 -1.97
C TRP A 55 2.28 -1.02 -1.84
N LEU A 56 2.65 -1.61 -2.98
CA LEU A 56 3.56 -2.74 -3.07
C LEU A 56 4.96 -2.23 -3.45
N PRO A 57 6.00 -2.49 -2.64
CA PRO A 57 7.36 -2.01 -2.93
C PRO A 57 8.06 -2.79 -4.06
N ASP A 58 7.60 -3.99 -4.37
CA ASP A 58 7.98 -4.79 -5.54
C ASP A 58 6.71 -5.55 -5.96
N PRO A 59 6.05 -5.22 -7.09
CA PRO A 59 6.55 -4.53 -8.29
C PRO A 59 6.42 -2.98 -8.33
N LYS A 60 6.56 -2.25 -7.21
CA LYS A 60 6.44 -0.77 -7.16
C LYS A 60 5.09 -0.27 -7.68
N VAL A 61 4.01 -0.80 -7.13
CA VAL A 61 2.63 -0.52 -7.55
C VAL A 61 1.88 0.23 -6.47
N ILE A 62 1.19 1.30 -6.85
CA ILE A 62 0.10 1.87 -6.07
C ILE A 62 -1.21 1.26 -6.56
N GLY A 63 -2.07 0.87 -5.63
CA GLY A 63 -3.34 0.26 -6.00
C GLY A 63 -4.48 0.55 -5.04
N VAL A 64 -5.67 0.29 -5.55
CA VAL A 64 -6.94 0.37 -4.82
C VAL A 64 -7.71 -0.92 -5.08
N CYS A 65 -8.19 -1.58 -4.03
CA CYS A 65 -9.07 -2.74 -4.19
C CYS A 65 -10.27 -2.66 -3.24
N ASN A 66 -11.33 -3.39 -3.55
CA ASN A 66 -12.50 -3.51 -2.67
C ASN A 66 -12.46 -4.76 -1.76
N GLY A 67 -11.37 -5.55 -1.82
CA GLY A 67 -11.23 -6.79 -1.08
C GLY A 67 -12.07 -7.97 -1.61
N ALA A 68 -12.73 -7.82 -2.76
CA ALA A 68 -13.61 -8.83 -3.34
C ALA A 68 -13.28 -9.14 -4.82
N SER A 69 -13.40 -8.15 -5.71
CA SER A 69 -13.28 -8.36 -7.16
C SER A 69 -12.73 -7.17 -7.93
N GLU A 70 -12.76 -5.96 -7.36
CA GLU A 70 -12.27 -4.75 -8.01
C GLU A 70 -10.83 -4.50 -7.56
N VAL A 71 -9.92 -4.38 -8.54
CA VAL A 71 -8.52 -4.02 -8.33
C VAL A 71 -8.14 -2.99 -9.39
N TYR A 72 -7.54 -1.88 -8.97
CA TYR A 72 -7.03 -0.83 -9.83
C TYR A 72 -5.58 -0.57 -9.47
N GLU A 73 -4.66 -0.60 -10.44
CA GLU A 73 -3.23 -0.55 -10.17
C GLU A 73 -2.47 0.24 -11.21
N LEU A 74 -1.42 0.92 -10.76
CA LEU A 74 -0.46 1.58 -11.62
C LEU A 74 0.94 1.30 -11.10
N THR A 75 1.81 0.82 -11.98
CA THR A 75 3.25 0.78 -11.70
C THR A 75 3.78 2.20 -11.74
N VAL A 76 4.39 2.65 -10.65
CA VAL A 76 4.88 4.03 -10.51
C VAL A 76 6.34 3.99 -10.08
N SER A 77 7.20 4.68 -10.82
CA SER A 77 8.62 4.80 -10.46
C SER A 77 8.79 5.58 -9.15
N GLU A 78 9.93 5.43 -8.47
CA GLU A 78 10.22 6.21 -7.26
C GLU A 78 10.23 7.73 -7.53
N LYS A 79 10.74 8.13 -8.70
CA LYS A 79 10.71 9.50 -9.17
C LYS A 79 9.28 10.04 -9.30
N ASP A 80 8.41 9.32 -10.00
CA ASP A 80 7.03 9.76 -10.23
C ASP A 80 6.23 9.79 -8.92
N ARG A 81 6.56 8.93 -7.94
CA ARG A 81 5.99 8.97 -6.59
C ARG A 81 6.42 10.22 -5.82
N ALA A 82 7.71 10.52 -5.85
CA ALA A 82 8.27 11.71 -5.21
C ALA A 82 7.60 12.97 -5.80
N GLU A 83 7.44 13.00 -7.12
CA GLU A 83 6.70 14.06 -7.81
C GLU A 83 5.22 14.09 -7.41
N PHE A 84 4.53 12.94 -7.35
CA PHE A 84 3.12 12.87 -6.96
C PHE A 84 2.86 13.43 -5.55
N VAL A 85 3.75 13.18 -4.60
CA VAL A 85 3.61 13.69 -3.21
C VAL A 85 4.40 14.98 -2.95
N ASN A 86 5.01 15.55 -3.99
CA ASN A 86 5.75 16.82 -3.95
C ASN A 86 6.96 16.85 -3.00
N VAL A 87 7.78 15.79 -3.03
CA VAL A 87 9.00 15.68 -2.22
C VAL A 87 10.19 15.20 -3.06
N SER A 88 11.40 15.23 -2.49
CA SER A 88 12.56 14.59 -3.13
C SER A 88 12.56 13.08 -2.91
N GLU A 89 13.14 12.33 -3.85
CA GLU A 89 13.31 10.88 -3.75
C GLU A 89 14.04 10.46 -2.45
N THR A 90 14.98 11.28 -1.99
CA THR A 90 15.76 11.02 -0.76
C THR A 90 14.93 11.00 0.51
N ILE A 91 13.84 11.77 0.59
CA ILE A 91 12.96 11.81 1.77
C ILE A 91 11.65 11.04 1.55
N LEU A 92 11.38 10.59 0.33
CA LEU A 92 10.18 9.85 -0.04
C LEU A 92 9.92 8.65 0.90
N PRO A 93 10.89 7.79 1.28
CA PRO A 93 10.61 6.67 2.17
C PRO A 93 10.03 7.09 3.53
N THR A 94 10.50 8.21 4.09
CA THR A 94 10.01 8.75 5.36
C THR A 94 8.63 9.36 5.21
N ILE A 95 8.45 10.22 4.20
CA ILE A 95 7.20 10.93 3.95
C ILE A 95 6.08 9.98 3.52
N TRP A 96 6.39 8.99 2.67
CA TRP A 96 5.41 8.01 2.20
C TRP A 96 4.77 7.26 3.34
N ARG A 97 5.57 6.94 4.36
CA ARG A 97 5.10 6.28 5.57
C ARG A 97 4.08 7.14 6.31
N GLU A 98 4.38 8.42 6.50
CA GLU A 98 3.47 9.37 7.14
C GLU A 98 2.16 9.55 6.33
N ILE A 99 2.27 9.68 5.01
CA ILE A 99 1.14 9.81 4.08
C ILE A 99 0.16 8.64 4.21
N MET A 100 0.67 7.41 4.24
CA MET A 100 -0.17 6.22 4.37
C MET A 100 -0.86 6.18 5.75
N CYS A 101 -0.25 6.73 6.79
CA CYS A 101 -0.77 6.62 8.17
C CYS A 101 -1.83 7.66 8.44
N ASN A 102 -1.61 8.83 7.88
CA ASN A 102 -2.57 9.91 7.86
C ASN A 102 -3.68 9.69 6.82
N LYS A 103 -3.67 8.55 6.11
CA LYS A 103 -4.65 8.20 5.08
C LYS A 103 -4.83 9.33 4.06
N ALA A 104 -3.72 9.93 3.64
CA ALA A 104 -3.74 11.21 2.95
C ALA A 104 -4.09 11.14 1.45
N PHE A 105 -4.39 9.95 0.92
CA PHE A 105 -4.91 9.80 -0.44
C PHE A 105 -6.43 9.71 -0.43
N ASN A 106 -7.07 10.44 -1.34
CA ASN A 106 -8.51 10.39 -1.52
C ASN A 106 -8.87 9.67 -2.82
N LEU A 107 -9.94 8.87 -2.78
CA LEU A 107 -10.58 8.34 -3.97
C LEU A 107 -11.53 9.42 -4.48
N SER A 108 -11.30 9.89 -5.71
CA SER A 108 -12.05 11.02 -6.29
C SER A 108 -13.04 10.58 -7.37
N SER A 109 -12.77 9.45 -8.02
CA SER A 109 -13.64 8.83 -9.01
C SER A 109 -13.33 7.34 -9.11
N ILE A 110 -14.35 6.51 -9.21
CA ILE A 110 -14.22 5.08 -9.49
C ILE A 110 -15.20 4.73 -10.60
N SER A 111 -14.71 4.03 -11.62
CA SER A 111 -15.47 3.54 -12.76
C SER A 111 -15.11 2.07 -13.04
N GLU A 112 -15.77 1.46 -14.02
CA GLU A 112 -15.47 0.09 -14.43
C GLU A 112 -14.05 -0.08 -15.00
N SER A 113 -13.47 0.98 -15.56
CA SER A 113 -12.16 0.92 -16.24
C SER A 113 -11.03 1.56 -15.44
N ASN A 114 -11.33 2.45 -14.50
CA ASN A 114 -10.30 3.16 -13.75
C ASN A 114 -10.75 3.67 -12.37
N CYS A 115 -9.76 4.00 -11.55
CA CYS A 115 -9.92 4.69 -10.27
C CYS A 115 -8.97 5.90 -10.24
N ILE A 116 -9.44 7.06 -9.77
CA ILE A 116 -8.63 8.27 -9.64
C ILE A 116 -8.30 8.50 -8.16
N VAL A 117 -7.00 8.42 -7.85
CA VAL A 117 -6.45 8.68 -6.52
C VAL A 117 -5.81 10.06 -6.51
N THR A 118 -6.17 10.89 -5.54
CA THR A 118 -5.64 12.25 -5.39
C THR A 118 -4.81 12.40 -4.14
N PHE A 119 -3.74 13.18 -4.22
CA PHE A 119 -2.96 13.67 -3.08
C PHE A 119 -3.08 15.20 -3.02
N GLY A 120 -3.70 15.70 -1.94
CA GLY A 120 -4.10 17.11 -1.86
C GLY A 120 -5.12 17.49 -2.95
N THR A 121 -5.12 18.76 -3.37
CA THR A 121 -6.15 19.31 -4.28
C THR A 121 -5.73 19.38 -5.75
N LYS A 122 -4.46 19.10 -6.07
CA LYS A 122 -3.90 19.38 -7.41
C LYS A 122 -3.30 18.18 -8.13
N LYS A 123 -3.00 17.09 -7.42
CA LYS A 123 -2.28 15.95 -7.99
C LYS A 123 -3.16 14.71 -7.97
N SER A 124 -3.24 14.04 -9.11
CA SER A 124 -4.07 12.85 -9.32
C SER A 124 -3.33 11.78 -10.10
N LEU A 125 -3.51 10.52 -9.71
CA LEU A 125 -3.12 9.35 -10.48
C LEU A 125 -4.37 8.64 -10.97
N THR A 126 -4.38 8.25 -12.24
CA THR A 126 -5.42 7.39 -12.80
C THR A 126 -4.91 5.95 -12.82
N LEU A 127 -5.55 5.10 -12.03
CA LEU A 127 -5.26 3.68 -11.89
C LEU A 127 -6.15 2.90 -12.86
N PRO A 128 -5.63 2.25 -13.90
CA PRO A 128 -6.42 1.34 -14.73
C PRO A 128 -6.88 0.11 -13.93
N VAL A 129 -8.00 -0.46 -14.34
CA VAL A 129 -8.48 -1.75 -13.80
C VAL A 129 -7.47 -2.86 -14.08
N ASN A 130 -7.21 -3.69 -13.07
CA ASN A 130 -6.46 -4.92 -13.21
C ASN A 130 -7.44 -6.10 -13.19
N SER A 131 -7.53 -6.81 -14.31
CA SER A 131 -8.47 -7.92 -14.50
C SER A 131 -7.88 -9.31 -14.24
N ASP A 132 -6.64 -9.39 -13.71
CA ASP A 132 -6.04 -10.66 -13.32
C ASP A 132 -6.80 -11.27 -12.11
N PRO A 133 -7.46 -12.43 -12.28
CA PRO A 133 -8.26 -13.04 -11.22
C PRO A 133 -7.43 -13.50 -10.01
N LEU A 134 -6.11 -13.66 -10.17
CA LEU A 134 -5.21 -14.06 -9.09
C LEU A 134 -4.64 -12.86 -8.34
N ARG A 135 -4.86 -11.63 -8.83
CA ARG A 135 -4.20 -10.44 -8.29
C ARG A 135 -4.58 -10.15 -6.85
N LEU A 136 -5.86 -10.33 -6.51
CA LEU A 136 -6.34 -10.12 -5.15
C LEU A 136 -5.74 -11.14 -4.16
N ALA A 137 -5.61 -12.39 -4.58
CA ALA A 137 -4.96 -13.44 -3.78
C ALA A 137 -3.48 -13.13 -3.55
N PHE A 138 -2.77 -12.67 -4.58
CA PHE A 138 -1.39 -12.21 -4.47
C PHE A 138 -1.26 -11.06 -3.47
N ILE A 139 -2.09 -10.02 -3.58
CA ILE A 139 -2.07 -8.88 -2.65
C ILE A 139 -2.27 -9.37 -1.21
N MET A 140 -3.27 -10.25 -1.00
CA MET A 140 -3.56 -10.79 0.32
C MET A 140 -2.40 -11.64 0.89
N GLU A 141 -1.78 -12.48 0.07
CA GLU A 141 -0.61 -13.27 0.48
C GLU A 141 0.55 -12.37 0.90
N GLU A 142 0.81 -11.33 0.12
CA GLU A 142 1.85 -10.35 0.43
C GLU A 142 1.55 -9.60 1.74
N MET A 143 0.29 -9.25 2.03
CA MET A 143 -0.10 -8.69 3.34
C MET A 143 0.12 -9.68 4.49
N LEU A 144 -0.25 -10.95 4.30
CA LEU A 144 -0.10 -11.99 5.33
C LEU A 144 1.36 -12.23 5.66
N LYS A 145 2.26 -12.24 4.67
CA LYS A 145 3.71 -12.32 4.89
C LYS A 145 4.21 -11.18 5.79
N CYS A 146 3.68 -9.96 5.62
CA CYS A 146 4.03 -8.85 6.52
C CYS A 146 3.56 -9.10 7.97
N ILE A 147 2.39 -9.71 8.15
CA ILE A 147 1.84 -10.01 9.49
C ILE A 147 2.61 -11.16 10.15
N GLU A 148 2.93 -12.25 9.44
CA GLU A 148 3.66 -13.41 9.99
C GLU A 148 5.04 -13.03 10.52
N VAL A 149 5.75 -12.14 9.81
CA VAL A 149 7.04 -11.60 10.27
C VAL A 149 6.90 -10.85 11.59
N MET A 150 5.74 -10.23 11.88
CA MET A 150 5.51 -9.55 13.16
C MET A 150 5.34 -10.51 14.33
N TRP A 151 4.78 -11.71 14.12
CA TRP A 151 4.54 -12.68 15.20
C TRP A 151 5.82 -13.41 15.63
N LEU A 152 6.87 -13.37 14.82
CA LEU A 152 8.15 -14.01 15.07
C LEU A 152 9.18 -13.10 15.77
N ILE A 153 8.82 -11.84 16.05
CA ILE A 153 9.62 -10.84 16.76
C ILE A 153 8.98 -10.57 18.12
#